data_AF-A0A6J7QLM1-F1
#
_entry.id   AF-A0A6J7QLM1-F1
#
_cell.length_a   1.000
_cell.length_b   1.000
_cell.length_c   1.000
_cell.angle_alpha   90.00
_cell.angle_beta   90.00
_cell.angle_gamma   90.00
#
_symmetry.space_group_name_H-M   'P 1'
#
loop_
_entity.id
_entity.type
_entity.pdbx_description
1 polymer ?
#
loop_
_entity_poly.entity_id
_entity_poly.type
_entity_poly.pdbx_seq_one_letter_code
_entity_poly.pdbx_strand_id
1 'polypeptide(L)'
;MSVVKAFRTKRFLATMSALVLLTGMLLGSRVAVADSIWSQSYQRASASDACVAQSGETPWQASWGSDSSWKAGWEQWANNGTGGWTCGRSITWAKTPVAGGSSSARTYALGDTGPGGGLVFLISGGLTYEMAPKTWSGSSSDDTPLLTWCPGRGDVPTAIGTAIGTGAANTAAMAASVACSSDAAAAVLAYAPAGTTAGQWFLPSKDELNAMCNYSRIPTAPAAPSVSCYGSAGSNQDATFAAGAFGFAISRYWSSSQIDAFNAWFQYLDDGDAYFDIKPNTFAVRPVRAF
;
A
#
# COMPACT_ATOMS: atom_id res chain seq x y z
N MET A 1 47.19 47.50 17.59
CA MET A 1 47.22 47.29 16.13
C MET A 1 47.82 45.91 15.91
N SER A 2 47.24 44.92 15.22
CA SER A 2 46.05 44.83 14.39
C SER A 2 45.61 43.36 14.36
N VAL A 3 44.29 43.15 14.27
CA VAL A 3 43.58 41.88 14.04
C VAL A 3 43.78 41.44 12.59
N VAL A 4 43.92 40.13 12.27
CA VAL A 4 43.30 39.49 11.07
C VAL A 4 43.13 37.96 11.24
N LYS A 5 41.85 37.58 11.37
CA LYS A 5 41.03 36.52 10.74
C LYS A 5 41.41 35.02 10.75
N ALA A 6 40.40 34.28 11.17
CA ALA A 6 40.12 32.87 11.02
C ALA A 6 40.05 32.35 9.58
N PHE A 7 40.31 31.04 9.42
CA PHE A 7 39.55 30.18 8.51
C PHE A 7 39.22 28.85 9.22
N ARG A 8 37.92 28.67 9.49
CA ARG A 8 37.30 27.41 9.93
C ARG A 8 37.09 26.53 8.70
N THR A 9 37.71 25.36 8.65
CA THR A 9 37.26 24.28 7.75
C THR A 9 36.46 23.28 8.58
N LYS A 10 35.13 23.34 8.43
CA LYS A 10 34.20 22.38 9.02
C LYS A 10 34.44 21.01 8.38
N ARG A 11 34.98 20.06 9.13
CA ARG A 11 34.83 18.63 8.82
C ARG A 11 33.49 18.17 9.37
N PHE A 12 32.55 17.87 8.49
CA PHE A 12 31.33 17.13 8.81
C PHE A 12 31.75 15.71 9.19
N LEU A 13 31.65 15.36 10.48
CA LEU A 13 31.55 13.97 10.91
C LEU A 13 30.10 13.71 11.26
N ALA A 14 29.41 12.97 10.39
CA ALA A 14 28.17 12.29 10.71
C ALA A 14 28.52 11.12 11.63
N THR A 15 28.20 11.22 12.92
CA THR A 15 28.26 10.09 13.84
C THR A 15 26.94 9.32 13.75
N MET A 16 26.99 8.17 13.08
CA MET A 16 26.06 7.06 13.30
C MET A 16 26.11 6.68 14.78
N SER A 17 24.97 6.62 15.44
CA SER A 17 24.85 6.04 16.78
C SER A 17 24.17 4.68 16.67
N ALA A 18 24.83 3.71 17.30
CA ALA A 18 24.59 2.28 17.23
C ALA A 18 23.30 1.84 17.92
N LEU A 19 22.65 0.84 17.32
CA LEU A 19 21.54 0.09 17.92
C LEU A 19 22.12 -0.91 18.94
N VAL A 20 21.88 -0.67 20.23
CA VAL A 20 22.18 -1.64 21.29
C VAL A 20 21.01 -2.62 21.38
N LEU A 21 21.22 -3.87 20.95
CA LEU A 21 20.30 -4.98 21.19
C LEU A 21 20.48 -5.48 22.62
N LEU A 22 19.57 -5.08 23.51
CA LEU A 22 19.43 -5.64 24.85
C LEU A 22 18.32 -6.70 24.82
N THR A 23 18.70 -7.97 24.78
CA THR A 23 17.78 -9.09 24.98
C THR A 23 17.44 -9.21 26.46
N GLY A 24 16.21 -8.85 26.83
CA GLY A 24 15.61 -9.13 28.13
C GLY A 24 14.32 -9.92 27.95
N MET A 25 14.31 -11.19 28.35
CA MET A 25 13.07 -11.94 28.54
C MET A 25 12.30 -11.35 29.71
N LEU A 26 11.15 -10.73 29.44
CA LEU A 26 10.16 -10.37 30.46
C LEU A 26 8.79 -10.87 30.01
N LEU A 27 8.30 -11.86 30.76
CA LEU A 27 6.95 -12.37 30.70
C LEU A 27 5.93 -11.24 30.92
N GLY A 28 4.91 -11.18 30.06
CA GLY A 28 3.58 -10.66 30.42
C GLY A 28 3.36 -9.14 30.43
N SER A 29 4.24 -8.31 29.87
CA SER A 29 3.99 -6.86 29.78
C SER A 29 3.40 -6.49 28.42
N ARG A 30 2.22 -5.85 28.41
CA ARG A 30 1.62 -5.30 27.18
C ARG A 30 2.51 -4.17 26.66
N VAL A 31 3.27 -4.43 25.60
CA VAL A 31 4.07 -3.38 24.95
C VAL A 31 3.18 -2.70 23.91
N ALA A 32 2.77 -1.47 24.18
CA ALA A 32 2.21 -0.59 23.16
C ALA A 32 3.36 -0.16 22.22
N VAL A 33 3.22 -0.41 20.92
CA VAL A 33 4.20 0.06 19.92
C VAL A 33 3.66 1.33 19.29
N ALA A 34 4.47 2.39 19.34
CA ALA A 34 4.22 3.70 18.75
C ALA A 34 4.79 3.73 17.32
N ASP A 35 3.95 3.82 16.28
CA ASP A 35 4.44 3.91 14.88
C ASP A 35 4.83 5.35 14.48
N SER A 36 4.43 6.37 15.25
CA SER A 36 4.84 7.75 15.02
C SER A 36 4.76 8.59 16.30
N ILE A 37 5.90 9.16 16.68
CA ILE A 37 5.97 10.16 17.76
C ILE A 37 5.88 11.53 17.08
N TRP A 38 4.80 12.25 17.31
CA TRP A 38 4.69 13.64 16.88
C TRP A 38 5.05 14.59 18.02
N SER A 39 6.09 15.40 17.81
CA SER A 39 6.50 16.42 18.77
C SER A 39 5.79 17.74 18.46
N GLN A 40 5.10 18.27 19.47
CA GLN A 40 4.57 19.63 19.44
C GLN A 40 5.25 20.46 20.51
N SER A 41 5.50 21.72 20.21
CA SER A 41 5.90 22.71 21.20
C SER A 41 5.24 24.06 20.94
N TYR A 42 4.98 24.80 22.01
CA TYR A 42 4.63 26.22 21.94
C TYR A 42 5.42 27.02 22.97
N GLN A 43 5.61 28.31 22.70
CA GLN A 43 6.38 29.21 23.54
C GLN A 43 5.60 29.62 24.80
N ARG A 44 6.29 29.76 25.94
CA ARG A 44 5.75 30.38 27.16
C ARG A 44 6.60 31.57 27.62
N ALA A 45 6.03 32.44 28.43
CA ALA A 45 6.65 33.70 28.81
C ALA A 45 7.65 33.53 29.97
N SER A 46 7.44 32.56 30.86
CA SER A 46 8.29 32.35 32.04
C SER A 46 8.44 30.87 32.45
N ALA A 47 9.39 30.59 33.34
CA ALA A 47 9.61 29.26 33.93
C ALA A 47 8.45 28.78 34.83
N SER A 48 7.60 29.70 35.30
CA SER A 48 6.50 29.45 36.24
C SER A 48 5.11 29.33 35.60
N ASP A 49 4.95 29.69 34.32
CA ASP A 49 3.65 29.66 33.63
C ASP A 49 3.12 28.23 33.42
N ALA A 50 1.89 27.92 33.82
CA ALA A 50 1.36 26.57 33.63
C ALA A 50 1.27 26.18 32.13
N CYS A 51 1.58 24.93 31.81
CA CYS A 51 1.30 24.37 30.49
C CYS A 51 -0.17 23.94 30.42
N VAL A 52 -0.96 24.64 29.61
CA VAL A 52 -2.41 24.42 29.48
C VAL A 52 -2.76 23.99 28.05
N ALA A 53 -3.83 23.20 27.91
CA ALA A 53 -4.34 22.80 26.61
C ALA A 53 -4.71 24.02 25.76
N GLN A 54 -4.35 24.00 24.48
CA GLN A 54 -4.64 25.09 23.56
C GLN A 54 -6.11 25.05 23.10
N SER A 55 -6.65 26.20 22.68
CA SER A 55 -8.02 26.27 22.18
C SER A 55 -8.18 25.43 20.91
N GLY A 56 -9.22 24.58 20.87
CA GLY A 56 -9.50 23.71 19.72
C GLY A 56 -8.87 22.31 19.79
N GLU A 57 -8.25 21.91 20.91
CA GLU A 57 -7.73 20.54 21.09
C GLU A 57 -8.81 19.48 21.42
N THR A 58 -10.07 19.89 21.64
CA THR A 58 -11.21 18.99 21.91
C THR A 58 -11.91 18.60 20.59
N PRO A 59 -12.35 17.33 20.40
CA PRO A 59 -12.55 16.28 21.41
C PRO A 59 -11.55 15.10 21.38
N TRP A 60 -10.42 15.19 20.69
CA TRP A 60 -9.56 14.01 20.41
C TRP A 60 -8.43 13.76 21.42
N GLN A 61 -8.29 14.51 22.52
CA GLN A 61 -7.16 14.33 23.46
C GLN A 61 -7.11 12.95 24.16
N ALA A 62 -8.25 12.27 24.28
CA ALA A 62 -8.34 10.95 24.89
C ALA A 62 -7.74 9.83 24.01
N SER A 63 -7.48 10.08 22.72
CA SER A 63 -6.91 9.08 21.79
C SER A 63 -5.39 9.18 21.62
N TRP A 64 -4.72 10.08 22.35
CA TRP A 64 -3.30 10.40 22.23
C TRP A 64 -2.34 9.59 23.12
N GLY A 65 -2.83 8.53 23.76
CA GLY A 65 -2.05 7.65 24.63
C GLY A 65 -2.09 8.03 26.12
N SER A 66 -1.29 7.32 26.94
CA SER A 66 -1.36 7.40 28.41
C SER A 66 -0.68 8.62 29.04
N ASP A 67 0.17 9.35 28.30
CA ASP A 67 0.74 10.63 28.74
C ASP A 67 0.73 11.65 27.59
N SER A 68 -0.44 12.27 27.37
CA SER A 68 -0.64 13.37 26.41
C SER A 68 -0.50 14.76 27.07
N SER A 69 0.00 14.81 28.31
CA SER A 69 0.11 16.05 29.08
C SER A 69 1.24 16.94 28.57
N TRP A 70 1.01 18.26 28.58
CA TRP A 70 2.06 19.23 28.26
C TRP A 70 3.10 19.29 29.38
N LYS A 71 4.39 19.24 29.03
CA LYS A 71 5.51 19.37 29.98
C LYS A 71 6.24 20.68 29.75
N ALA A 72 6.57 21.37 30.84
CA ALA A 72 7.40 22.57 30.79
C ALA A 72 8.86 22.20 30.52
N GLY A 73 9.51 22.94 29.63
CA GLY A 73 10.92 22.77 29.31
C GLY A 73 11.58 24.09 28.92
N TRP A 74 12.91 24.06 28.83
CA TRP A 74 13.71 25.11 28.21
C TRP A 74 14.38 24.52 26.97
N GLU A 75 14.27 25.20 25.83
CA GLU A 75 14.83 24.75 24.56
C GLU A 75 15.79 25.79 24.01
N GLN A 76 17.01 25.38 23.67
CA GLN A 76 18.06 26.27 23.15
C GLN A 76 17.71 26.87 21.77
N TRP A 77 16.85 26.20 21.00
CA TRP A 77 16.50 26.60 19.63
C TRP A 77 15.07 27.15 19.48
N ALA A 78 14.34 27.32 20.58
CA ALA A 78 13.09 28.06 20.57
C ALA A 78 13.34 29.53 20.15
N ASN A 79 12.28 30.21 19.69
CA ASN A 79 12.30 31.64 19.38
C ASN A 79 13.39 32.02 18.35
N ASN A 80 13.39 31.35 17.19
CA ASN A 80 14.38 31.56 16.12
C ASN A 80 15.84 31.40 16.59
N GLY A 81 16.11 30.49 17.52
CA GLY A 81 17.46 30.20 18.00
C GLY A 81 17.97 31.07 19.14
N THR A 82 17.11 31.86 19.78
CA THR A 82 17.48 32.71 20.93
C THR A 82 17.31 32.00 22.28
N GLY A 83 16.73 30.80 22.27
CA GLY A 83 16.44 30.04 23.48
C GLY A 83 15.19 30.55 24.19
N GLY A 84 14.45 29.66 24.83
CA GLY A 84 13.22 30.05 25.50
C GLY A 84 12.54 28.94 26.25
N TRP A 85 11.60 29.32 27.11
CA TRP A 85 10.72 28.38 27.78
C TRP A 85 9.67 27.89 26.78
N THR A 86 9.43 26.58 26.75
CA THR A 86 8.43 25.93 25.91
C THR A 86 7.55 25.02 26.76
N CYS A 87 6.36 24.74 26.25
CA CYS A 87 5.58 23.58 26.63
C CYS A 87 5.69 22.58 25.49
N GLY A 88 6.25 21.41 25.77
CA GLY A 88 6.43 20.33 24.80
C GLY A 88 5.58 19.11 25.16
N ARG A 89 5.15 18.37 24.15
CA ARG A 89 4.62 17.02 24.34
C ARG A 89 4.97 16.13 23.15
N SER A 90 5.04 14.84 23.44
CA SER A 90 5.14 13.78 22.44
C SER A 90 3.79 13.10 22.34
N ILE A 91 3.13 13.20 21.19
CA ILE A 91 1.90 12.47 20.93
C ILE A 91 2.26 11.13 20.30
N THR A 92 1.81 10.07 20.94
CA THR A 92 1.81 8.73 20.37
C THR A 92 0.38 8.38 19.98
N TRP A 93 0.12 8.16 18.70
CA TRP A 93 -1.18 7.66 18.28
C TRP A 93 -1.31 6.20 18.71
N ALA A 94 -2.24 5.91 19.62
CA ALA A 94 -2.56 4.53 19.97
C ALA A 94 -3.41 3.92 18.84
N LYS A 95 -2.87 2.97 18.08
CA LYS A 95 -3.72 2.06 17.30
C LYS A 95 -4.49 1.20 18.30
N THR A 96 -5.82 1.17 18.17
CA THR A 96 -6.65 0.19 18.88
C THR A 96 -6.19 -1.20 18.42
N PRO A 97 -5.66 -2.07 19.29
CA PRO A 97 -5.37 -3.44 18.89
C PRO A 97 -6.71 -4.11 18.57
N VAL A 98 -6.83 -4.69 17.38
CA VAL A 98 -7.90 -5.65 17.12
C VAL A 98 -7.72 -6.76 18.15
N ALA A 99 -8.76 -7.05 18.92
CA ALA A 99 -8.68 -8.05 19.97
C ALA A 99 -8.33 -9.42 19.35
N GLY A 100 -7.15 -9.95 19.69
CA GLY A 100 -6.70 -11.29 19.32
C GLY A 100 -5.79 -11.34 18.09
N GLY A 101 -4.48 -11.23 18.32
CA GLY A 101 -3.48 -11.49 17.30
C GLY A 101 -2.20 -10.72 17.57
N SER A 102 -1.16 -11.42 17.99
CA SER A 102 0.19 -10.89 18.16
C SER A 102 0.65 -10.22 16.85
N SER A 103 0.75 -8.88 16.81
CA SER A 103 1.43 -8.18 15.72
C SER A 103 2.94 -8.17 16.01
N SER A 104 3.54 -9.36 16.02
CA SER A 104 4.84 -9.48 15.36
C SER A 104 4.61 -8.99 13.93
N ALA A 105 5.49 -8.14 13.37
CA ALA A 105 5.38 -7.76 11.96
C ALA A 105 5.26 -9.06 11.15
N ARG A 106 4.02 -9.40 10.73
CA ARG A 106 3.76 -10.66 10.06
C ARG A 106 4.41 -10.52 8.70
N THR A 107 5.52 -11.20 8.50
CA THR A 107 6.08 -11.36 7.17
C THR A 107 5.14 -12.28 6.41
N TYR A 108 4.58 -11.77 5.31
CA TYR A 108 3.72 -12.54 4.43
C TYR A 108 4.59 -13.24 3.40
N ALA A 109 4.40 -14.55 3.25
CA ALA A 109 4.99 -15.34 2.19
C ALA A 109 4.01 -15.47 1.02
N LEU A 110 4.51 -15.90 -0.14
CA LEU A 110 3.67 -16.34 -1.25
C LEU A 110 2.71 -17.45 -0.77
N GLY A 111 1.43 -17.32 -1.13
CA GLY A 111 0.36 -18.22 -0.71
C GLY A 111 -0.30 -17.89 0.62
N ASP A 112 0.20 -16.93 1.38
CA ASP A 112 -0.49 -16.45 2.58
C ASP A 112 -1.77 -15.69 2.23
N THR A 113 -2.73 -15.69 3.15
CA THR A 113 -3.81 -14.72 3.13
C THR A 113 -3.32 -13.39 3.70
N GLY A 114 -3.30 -12.35 2.86
CA GLY A 114 -2.91 -11.00 3.20
C GLY A 114 -3.92 -10.29 4.10
N PRO A 115 -3.60 -9.08 4.58
CA PRO A 115 -4.44 -8.33 5.51
C PRO A 115 -5.74 -7.84 4.87
N GLY A 116 -5.85 -7.80 3.54
CA GLY A 116 -7.09 -7.53 2.84
C GLY A 116 -7.95 -8.77 2.59
N GLY A 117 -7.53 -9.94 3.07
CA GLY A 117 -8.20 -11.21 2.81
C GLY A 117 -7.89 -11.80 1.43
N GLY A 118 -6.94 -11.21 0.68
CA GLY A 118 -6.48 -11.72 -0.60
C GLY A 118 -5.39 -12.76 -0.48
N LEU A 119 -5.07 -13.43 -1.58
CA LEU A 119 -3.95 -14.37 -1.66
C LEU A 119 -2.70 -13.63 -2.10
N VAL A 120 -1.63 -13.72 -1.30
CA VAL A 120 -0.32 -13.14 -1.63
C VAL A 120 0.31 -13.91 -2.79
N PHE A 121 0.51 -13.24 -3.92
CA PHE A 121 0.98 -13.87 -5.16
C PHE A 121 2.29 -13.31 -5.68
N LEU A 122 2.71 -12.14 -5.19
CA LEU A 122 3.94 -11.48 -5.61
C LEU A 122 4.54 -10.67 -4.46
N ILE A 123 5.86 -10.75 -4.32
CA ILE A 123 6.66 -9.87 -3.46
C ILE A 123 7.68 -9.19 -4.37
N SER A 124 7.62 -7.87 -4.50
CA SER A 124 8.47 -7.13 -5.44
C SER A 124 8.60 -5.66 -5.00
N GLY A 125 9.77 -5.07 -5.23
CA GLY A 125 9.99 -3.65 -4.94
C GLY A 125 9.81 -3.25 -3.46
N GLY A 126 9.93 -4.21 -2.53
CA GLY A 126 9.68 -3.98 -1.11
C GLY A 126 8.20 -4.00 -0.72
N LEU A 127 7.29 -4.35 -1.64
CA LEU A 127 5.86 -4.47 -1.40
C LEU A 127 5.40 -5.93 -1.50
N THR A 128 4.30 -6.23 -0.81
CA THR A 128 3.58 -7.49 -0.94
C THR A 128 2.28 -7.27 -1.69
N TYR A 129 2.02 -8.09 -2.71
CA TYR A 129 0.82 -8.00 -3.54
C TYR A 129 -0.11 -9.18 -3.26
N GLU A 130 -1.37 -8.87 -3.02
CA GLU A 130 -2.44 -9.85 -2.85
C GLU A 130 -3.52 -9.71 -3.94
N MET A 131 -4.08 -10.85 -4.38
CA MET A 131 -5.21 -10.89 -5.30
C MET A 131 -6.50 -11.20 -4.55
N ALA A 132 -7.61 -10.59 -4.94
CA ALA A 132 -8.91 -10.85 -4.34
C ALA A 132 -9.37 -12.30 -4.60
N PRO A 133 -10.29 -12.86 -3.81
CA PRO A 133 -10.94 -14.13 -4.14
C PRO A 133 -11.80 -14.00 -5.42
N LYS A 134 -12.11 -15.13 -6.06
CA LYS A 134 -12.91 -15.16 -7.30
C LYS A 134 -14.35 -14.66 -7.14
N THR A 135 -14.81 -14.55 -5.89
CA THR A 135 -16.13 -14.05 -5.47
C THR A 135 -16.08 -12.57 -5.06
N TRP A 136 -15.03 -11.82 -5.40
CA TRP A 136 -14.81 -10.44 -4.95
C TRP A 136 -15.99 -9.49 -5.22
N SER A 137 -16.73 -9.72 -6.31
CA SER A 137 -17.88 -8.93 -6.74
C SER A 137 -19.18 -9.26 -6.00
N GLY A 138 -19.17 -10.23 -5.09
CA GLY A 138 -20.37 -10.77 -4.43
C GLY A 138 -21.14 -11.79 -5.27
N SER A 139 -20.66 -12.15 -6.46
CA SER A 139 -21.23 -13.25 -7.26
C SER A 139 -20.78 -14.63 -6.76
N SER A 140 -21.62 -15.65 -6.97
CA SER A 140 -21.27 -17.06 -6.76
C SER A 140 -20.48 -17.66 -7.93
N SER A 141 -20.30 -16.91 -9.03
CA SER A 141 -19.55 -17.33 -10.21
C SER A 141 -18.22 -16.59 -10.33
N ASP A 142 -17.23 -17.33 -10.84
CA ASP A 142 -15.83 -16.91 -10.99
C ASP A 142 -15.71 -15.59 -11.78
N ASP A 143 -15.20 -14.55 -11.13
CA ASP A 143 -14.77 -13.29 -11.75
C ASP A 143 -15.80 -12.57 -12.62
N THR A 144 -17.06 -12.74 -12.27
CA THR A 144 -18.13 -11.91 -12.78
C THR A 144 -18.27 -10.65 -11.92
N PRO A 145 -18.78 -9.52 -12.42
CA PRO A 145 -19.23 -9.29 -13.79
C PRO A 145 -18.08 -9.12 -14.80
N LEU A 146 -18.39 -9.31 -16.10
CA LEU A 146 -17.52 -8.87 -17.18
C LEU A 146 -17.68 -7.36 -17.35
N LEU A 147 -16.58 -6.62 -17.36
CA LEU A 147 -16.55 -5.17 -17.28
C LEU A 147 -15.81 -4.55 -18.45
N THR A 148 -16.28 -3.37 -18.85
CA THR A 148 -15.70 -2.58 -19.92
C THR A 148 -14.43 -1.89 -19.42
N TRP A 149 -13.35 -1.94 -20.20
CA TRP A 149 -12.16 -1.15 -19.88
C TRP A 149 -12.44 0.34 -20.07
N CYS A 150 -13.06 0.70 -21.20
CA CYS A 150 -13.46 2.07 -21.53
C CYS A 150 -14.52 2.11 -22.64
N PRO A 151 -15.77 2.51 -22.33
CA PRO A 151 -16.83 2.50 -23.34
C PRO A 151 -16.62 3.55 -24.44
N GLY A 152 -16.13 4.74 -24.08
CA GLY A 152 -16.01 5.90 -24.98
C GLY A 152 -14.86 5.85 -25.98
N ARG A 153 -13.97 4.84 -25.89
CA ARG A 153 -12.71 4.79 -26.65
C ARG A 153 -11.93 6.11 -26.50
N GLY A 154 -11.26 6.28 -25.38
CA GLY A 154 -10.48 7.46 -25.08
C GLY A 154 -9.03 7.12 -24.78
N ASP A 155 -8.11 7.98 -25.17
CA ASP A 155 -6.74 7.92 -24.68
C ASP A 155 -6.71 8.30 -23.19
N VAL A 156 -6.04 7.48 -22.38
CA VAL A 156 -5.78 7.70 -20.96
C VAL A 156 -4.25 7.69 -20.81
N PRO A 157 -3.57 8.83 -21.08
CA PRO A 157 -2.11 8.86 -21.26
C PRO A 157 -1.32 8.34 -20.06
N THR A 158 -1.90 8.43 -18.86
CA THR A 158 -1.28 8.00 -17.60
C THR A 158 -1.60 6.55 -17.23
N ALA A 159 -2.40 5.83 -18.02
CA ALA A 159 -2.70 4.41 -17.84
C ALA A 159 -1.90 3.49 -18.77
N ILE A 160 -0.72 3.93 -19.25
CA ILE A 160 0.13 3.14 -20.17
C ILE A 160 1.14 2.22 -19.47
N GLY A 161 1.34 2.37 -18.16
CA GLY A 161 2.38 1.65 -17.44
C GLY A 161 2.14 0.15 -17.47
N THR A 162 3.12 -0.65 -17.87
CA THR A 162 3.02 -2.12 -17.86
C THR A 162 3.72 -2.76 -16.67
N ALA A 163 4.73 -2.10 -16.11
CA ALA A 163 5.62 -2.64 -15.09
C ALA A 163 4.91 -2.98 -13.76
N ILE A 164 5.56 -3.80 -12.95
CA ILE A 164 5.15 -4.02 -11.56
C ILE A 164 5.13 -2.69 -10.79
N GLY A 165 4.04 -2.44 -10.05
CA GLY A 165 3.82 -1.23 -9.28
C GLY A 165 3.06 -0.13 -10.02
N THR A 166 2.77 -0.27 -11.32
CA THR A 166 2.03 0.77 -12.06
C THR A 166 0.52 0.58 -12.04
N GLY A 167 -0.01 -0.57 -11.62
CA GLY A 167 -1.44 -0.87 -11.72
C GLY A 167 -2.33 0.10 -10.94
N ALA A 168 -1.89 0.50 -9.74
CA ALA A 168 -2.60 1.46 -8.91
C ALA A 168 -2.72 2.84 -9.58
N ALA A 169 -1.61 3.35 -10.10
CA ALA A 169 -1.58 4.64 -10.79
C ALA A 169 -2.41 4.61 -12.09
N ASN A 170 -2.31 3.53 -12.86
CA ASN A 170 -3.12 3.34 -14.06
C ASN A 170 -4.63 3.31 -13.73
N THR A 171 -5.03 2.55 -12.71
CA THR A 171 -6.44 2.41 -12.32
C THR A 171 -7.00 3.75 -11.85
N ALA A 172 -6.22 4.52 -11.07
CA ALA A 172 -6.61 5.87 -10.68
C ALA A 172 -6.76 6.81 -11.89
N ALA A 173 -5.88 6.70 -12.89
CA ALA A 173 -5.98 7.46 -14.13
C ALA A 173 -7.23 7.08 -14.95
N MET A 174 -7.56 5.80 -15.04
CA MET A 174 -8.78 5.32 -15.69
C MET A 174 -10.02 5.93 -15.02
N ALA A 175 -10.08 5.93 -13.68
CA ALA A 175 -11.20 6.50 -12.93
C ALA A 175 -11.30 8.03 -13.05
N ALA A 176 -10.18 8.72 -13.25
CA ALA A 176 -10.14 10.18 -13.40
C ALA A 176 -10.40 10.65 -14.85
N SER A 177 -10.39 9.75 -15.83
CA SER A 177 -10.48 10.13 -17.24
C SER A 177 -11.93 10.42 -17.67
N VAL A 178 -12.18 11.65 -18.09
CA VAL A 178 -13.49 12.07 -18.65
C VAL A 178 -13.79 11.42 -20.00
N ALA A 179 -12.77 11.02 -20.75
CA ALA A 179 -12.92 10.27 -21.99
C ALA A 179 -13.23 8.79 -21.73
N CYS A 180 -13.19 8.36 -20.47
CA CYS A 180 -13.19 6.97 -20.08
C CYS A 180 -13.87 6.71 -18.74
N SER A 181 -15.21 6.61 -18.75
CA SER A 181 -15.98 6.10 -17.61
C SER A 181 -15.78 4.58 -17.48
N SER A 182 -14.61 4.17 -16.99
CA SER A 182 -14.22 2.76 -16.92
C SER A 182 -15.03 2.00 -15.86
N ASP A 183 -15.90 1.09 -16.31
CA ASP A 183 -16.64 0.20 -15.41
C ASP A 183 -15.68 -0.70 -14.61
N ALA A 184 -14.61 -1.17 -15.26
CA ALA A 184 -13.57 -1.99 -14.65
C ALA A 184 -12.87 -1.26 -13.49
N ALA A 185 -12.38 -0.04 -13.72
CA ALA A 185 -11.72 0.72 -12.65
C ALA A 185 -12.69 1.08 -11.52
N ALA A 186 -13.90 1.51 -11.85
CA ALA A 186 -14.92 1.87 -10.87
C ALA A 186 -15.27 0.68 -9.96
N ALA A 187 -15.51 -0.50 -10.52
CA ALA A 187 -15.86 -1.69 -9.75
C ALA A 187 -14.72 -2.14 -8.83
N VAL A 188 -13.49 -2.14 -9.33
CA VAL A 188 -12.33 -2.58 -8.55
C VAL A 188 -12.00 -1.58 -7.42
N LEU A 189 -12.09 -0.27 -7.68
CA LEU A 189 -11.87 0.74 -6.64
C LEU A 189 -12.98 0.73 -5.58
N ALA A 190 -14.19 0.31 -5.93
CA ALA A 190 -15.29 0.14 -4.98
C ALA A 190 -15.13 -1.12 -4.10
N TYR A 191 -14.32 -2.09 -4.51
CA TYR A 191 -14.08 -3.31 -3.74
C TYR A 191 -13.36 -2.99 -2.43
N ALA A 192 -14.06 -3.27 -1.32
CA ALA A 192 -13.60 -2.98 0.04
C ALA A 192 -14.03 -4.08 1.01
N PRO A 193 -13.42 -5.29 0.94
CA PRO A 193 -13.65 -6.35 1.91
C PRO A 193 -13.25 -5.90 3.32
N ALA A 194 -13.72 -6.63 4.33
CA ALA A 194 -13.43 -6.34 5.72
C ALA A 194 -11.92 -6.18 5.97
N GLY A 195 -11.54 -5.10 6.66
CA GLY A 195 -10.13 -4.76 6.91
C GLY A 195 -9.49 -3.87 5.84
N THR A 196 -10.21 -3.52 4.77
CA THR A 196 -9.74 -2.58 3.75
C THR A 196 -10.73 -1.44 3.53
N THR A 197 -10.30 -0.41 2.79
CA THR A 197 -11.16 0.71 2.37
C THR A 197 -11.21 0.82 0.85
N ALA A 198 -12.27 1.43 0.33
CA ALA A 198 -12.38 1.72 -1.10
C ALA A 198 -11.14 2.48 -1.60
N GLY A 199 -10.70 2.16 -2.81
CA GLY A 199 -9.49 2.69 -3.44
C GLY A 199 -8.18 1.99 -3.07
N GLN A 200 -8.18 1.04 -2.13
CA GLN A 200 -6.98 0.26 -1.82
C GLN A 200 -6.73 -0.89 -2.81
N TRP A 201 -7.78 -1.37 -3.46
CA TRP A 201 -7.73 -2.38 -4.50
C TRP A 201 -7.75 -1.71 -5.88
N PHE A 202 -6.98 -2.26 -6.82
CA PHE A 202 -6.79 -1.71 -8.15
C PHE A 202 -6.73 -2.82 -9.21
N LEU A 203 -6.92 -2.44 -10.48
CA LEU A 203 -6.78 -3.34 -11.61
C LEU A 203 -5.28 -3.51 -11.92
N PRO A 204 -4.75 -4.75 -11.95
CA PRO A 204 -3.31 -4.98 -12.10
C PRO A 204 -2.80 -4.41 -13.42
N SER A 205 -1.56 -3.93 -13.44
CA SER A 205 -0.83 -3.66 -14.70
C SER A 205 -0.62 -4.95 -15.49
N LYS A 206 -0.21 -4.84 -16.75
CA LYS A 206 0.10 -5.99 -17.60
C LYS A 206 1.07 -6.98 -16.92
N ASP A 207 2.14 -6.49 -16.30
CA ASP A 207 3.15 -7.37 -15.70
C ASP A 207 2.67 -7.91 -14.34
N GLU A 208 1.84 -7.17 -13.60
CA GLU A 208 1.20 -7.65 -12.37
C GLU A 208 0.21 -8.78 -12.68
N LEU A 209 -0.56 -8.65 -13.76
CA LEU A 209 -1.47 -9.68 -14.25
C LEU A 209 -0.70 -10.93 -14.71
N ASN A 210 0.45 -10.74 -15.38
CA ASN A 210 1.32 -11.85 -15.75
C ASN A 210 1.93 -12.56 -14.52
N ALA A 211 2.26 -11.82 -13.47
CA ALA A 211 2.71 -12.42 -12.20
C ALA A 211 1.61 -13.25 -11.52
N MET A 212 0.35 -12.79 -11.55
CA MET A 212 -0.79 -13.59 -11.07
C MET A 212 -0.92 -14.90 -11.86
N CYS A 213 -0.76 -14.81 -13.18
CA CYS A 213 -0.77 -15.98 -14.05
C CYS A 213 0.36 -16.96 -13.68
N ASN A 214 1.62 -16.50 -13.59
CA ASN A 214 2.76 -17.32 -13.20
C ASN A 214 2.57 -18.00 -11.84
N TYR A 215 1.98 -17.29 -10.86
CA TYR A 215 1.64 -17.87 -9.56
C TYR A 215 0.67 -19.05 -9.70
N SER A 216 -0.37 -18.91 -10.53
CA SER A 216 -1.35 -19.98 -10.70
C SER A 216 -0.79 -21.24 -11.36
N ARG A 217 0.32 -21.16 -12.10
CA ARG A 217 0.95 -22.31 -12.76
C ARG A 217 1.72 -23.17 -11.77
N ILE A 218 2.54 -22.53 -10.94
CA ILE A 218 3.39 -23.19 -9.94
C ILE A 218 3.39 -22.35 -8.65
N PRO A 219 2.36 -22.46 -7.78
CA PRO A 219 2.25 -21.64 -6.57
C PRO A 219 3.46 -21.77 -5.61
N THR A 220 4.13 -22.91 -5.62
CA THR A 220 5.30 -23.20 -4.78
C THR A 220 6.60 -22.58 -5.30
N ALA A 221 6.67 -22.25 -6.58
CA ALA A 221 7.83 -21.62 -7.23
C ALA A 221 7.41 -20.86 -8.49
N PRO A 222 6.67 -19.73 -8.36
CA PRO A 222 6.21 -18.98 -9.52
C PRO A 222 7.37 -18.44 -10.35
N ALA A 223 7.23 -18.42 -11.67
CA ALA A 223 8.19 -17.77 -12.55
C ALA A 223 8.25 -16.26 -12.27
N ALA A 224 9.41 -15.65 -12.52
CA ALA A 224 9.58 -14.21 -12.35
C ALA A 224 8.56 -13.42 -13.21
N PRO A 225 8.10 -12.23 -12.78
CA PRO A 225 7.09 -11.46 -13.51
C PRO A 225 7.47 -11.09 -14.95
N SER A 226 8.77 -11.03 -15.25
CA SER A 226 9.31 -10.77 -16.60
C SER A 226 9.24 -11.98 -17.54
N VAL A 227 8.99 -13.17 -17.00
CA VAL A 227 8.81 -14.40 -17.79
C VAL A 227 7.35 -14.50 -18.20
N SER A 228 7.11 -14.66 -19.51
CA SER A 228 5.77 -14.88 -20.06
C SER A 228 5.11 -16.09 -19.40
N CYS A 229 3.87 -15.92 -18.92
CA CYS A 229 3.09 -17.04 -18.39
C CYS A 229 2.76 -18.07 -19.47
N TYR A 230 2.49 -17.63 -20.69
CA TYR A 230 2.29 -18.53 -21.82
C TYR A 230 3.50 -19.43 -22.06
N GLY A 231 3.27 -20.73 -22.20
CA GLY A 231 4.31 -21.73 -22.46
C GLY A 231 5.24 -22.00 -21.27
N SER A 232 4.99 -21.42 -20.09
CA SER A 232 5.72 -21.75 -18.86
C SER A 232 5.44 -23.20 -18.43
N ALA A 233 6.38 -23.79 -17.68
CA ALA A 233 6.22 -25.14 -17.12
C ALA A 233 4.93 -25.24 -16.29
N GLY A 234 4.16 -26.32 -16.49
CA GLY A 234 2.80 -26.42 -15.97
C GLY A 234 1.86 -25.48 -16.71
N SER A 235 1.74 -25.61 -18.03
CA SER A 235 1.05 -24.68 -18.96
C SER A 235 -0.37 -24.26 -18.56
N ASN A 236 -1.05 -25.08 -17.76
CA ASN A 236 -2.38 -24.82 -17.24
C ASN A 236 -2.30 -24.45 -15.76
N GLN A 237 -3.33 -23.80 -15.22
CA GLN A 237 -3.43 -23.58 -13.78
C GLN A 237 -3.18 -24.88 -13.00
N ASP A 238 -2.40 -24.79 -11.91
CA ASP A 238 -2.28 -25.85 -10.92
C ASP A 238 -3.68 -26.28 -10.46
N ALA A 239 -3.94 -27.58 -10.42
CA ALA A 239 -5.29 -28.10 -10.17
C ALA A 239 -5.82 -27.72 -8.78
N THR A 240 -4.94 -27.59 -7.78
CA THR A 240 -5.32 -27.19 -6.43
C THR A 240 -5.66 -25.70 -6.39
N PHE A 241 -4.86 -24.87 -7.05
CA PHE A 241 -5.16 -23.45 -7.21
C PHE A 241 -6.48 -23.23 -7.96
N ALA A 242 -6.67 -23.90 -9.09
CA ALA A 242 -7.86 -23.78 -9.93
C ALA A 242 -9.15 -24.16 -9.18
N ALA A 243 -9.11 -25.21 -8.35
CA ALA A 243 -10.25 -25.62 -7.53
C ALA A 243 -10.48 -24.73 -6.30
N GLY A 244 -9.51 -23.89 -5.94
CA GLY A 244 -9.54 -23.05 -4.74
C GLY A 244 -10.37 -21.77 -4.88
N ALA A 245 -10.43 -21.00 -3.78
CA ALA A 245 -11.14 -19.72 -3.72
C ALA A 245 -10.53 -18.62 -4.60
N PHE A 246 -9.30 -18.83 -5.09
CA PHE A 246 -8.54 -17.84 -5.86
C PHE A 246 -8.33 -18.24 -7.33
N GLY A 247 -8.74 -19.46 -7.72
CA GLY A 247 -8.66 -19.96 -9.10
C GLY A 247 -9.27 -19.00 -10.12
N PHE A 248 -8.80 -19.07 -11.36
CA PHE A 248 -9.27 -18.25 -12.46
C PHE A 248 -10.25 -19.01 -13.35
N ALA A 249 -11.24 -18.29 -13.85
CA ALA A 249 -12.12 -18.77 -14.91
C ALA A 249 -11.37 -18.91 -16.24
N ILE A 250 -11.92 -19.73 -17.13
CA ILE A 250 -11.52 -19.77 -18.55
C ILE A 250 -12.07 -18.51 -19.22
N SER A 251 -11.34 -17.40 -19.10
CA SER A 251 -11.79 -16.08 -19.53
C SER A 251 -10.62 -15.14 -19.81
N ARG A 252 -10.94 -14.01 -20.44
CA ARG A 252 -10.02 -12.88 -20.64
C ARG A 252 -10.08 -11.98 -19.41
N TYR A 253 -8.93 -11.51 -18.96
CA TYR A 253 -8.82 -10.59 -17.84
C TYR A 253 -8.20 -9.28 -18.29
N TRP A 254 -8.90 -8.18 -18.09
CA TRP A 254 -8.32 -6.87 -18.35
C TRP A 254 -7.15 -6.59 -17.40
N SER A 255 -6.10 -5.97 -17.94
CA SER A 255 -5.14 -5.21 -17.13
C SER A 255 -5.51 -3.73 -17.15
N SER A 256 -4.89 -2.92 -16.29
CA SER A 256 -5.00 -1.46 -16.32
C SER A 256 -4.08 -0.81 -17.36
N SER A 257 -3.29 -1.59 -18.11
CA SER A 257 -2.33 -1.07 -19.09
C SER A 257 -3.00 -0.85 -20.45
N GLN A 258 -3.02 0.41 -20.87
CA GLN A 258 -3.44 0.85 -22.18
C GLN A 258 -2.36 0.60 -23.25
N ILE A 259 -2.78 0.35 -24.49
CA ILE A 259 -1.90 0.47 -25.67
C ILE A 259 -2.06 1.83 -26.34
N ASP A 260 -3.28 2.17 -26.72
CA ASP A 260 -3.61 3.39 -27.47
C ASP A 260 -5.03 3.84 -27.12
N ALA A 261 -5.58 4.83 -27.85
CA ALA A 261 -6.94 5.34 -27.62
C ALA A 261 -8.05 4.28 -27.76
N PHE A 262 -7.81 3.22 -28.53
CA PHE A 262 -8.77 2.17 -28.87
C PHE A 262 -8.56 0.87 -28.10
N ASN A 263 -7.32 0.54 -27.75
CA ASN A 263 -6.91 -0.79 -27.29
C ASN A 263 -6.30 -0.78 -25.87
N ALA A 264 -6.53 -1.86 -25.14
CA ALA A 264 -5.91 -2.14 -23.84
C ALA A 264 -5.41 -3.59 -23.76
N TRP A 265 -4.46 -3.85 -22.87
CA TRP A 265 -3.90 -5.18 -22.65
C TRP A 265 -4.83 -6.05 -21.81
N PHE A 266 -4.99 -7.31 -22.21
CA PHE A 266 -5.64 -8.36 -21.45
C PHE A 266 -4.80 -9.63 -21.45
N GLN A 267 -5.13 -10.58 -20.57
CA GLN A 267 -4.50 -11.90 -20.53
C GLN A 267 -5.54 -13.00 -20.28
N TYR A 268 -5.37 -14.15 -20.92
CA TYR A 268 -6.03 -15.39 -20.54
C TYR A 268 -5.32 -15.96 -19.33
N LEU A 269 -5.93 -15.94 -18.15
CA LEU A 269 -5.26 -16.43 -16.93
C LEU A 269 -5.27 -17.96 -16.83
N ASP A 270 -6.11 -18.64 -17.59
CA ASP A 270 -6.19 -20.10 -17.66
C ASP A 270 -5.12 -20.75 -18.54
N ASP A 271 -4.72 -20.08 -19.64
CA ASP A 271 -3.68 -20.54 -20.58
C ASP A 271 -2.38 -19.71 -20.49
N GLY A 272 -2.51 -18.38 -20.38
CA GLY A 272 -1.41 -17.46 -20.07
C GLY A 272 -1.07 -16.50 -21.19
N ASP A 273 -1.72 -16.64 -22.34
CA ASP A 273 -1.57 -15.74 -23.48
C ASP A 273 -2.01 -14.31 -23.17
N ALA A 274 -1.14 -13.35 -23.48
CA ALA A 274 -1.42 -11.93 -23.35
C ALA A 274 -1.56 -11.27 -24.72
N TYR A 275 -2.67 -10.57 -24.91
CA TYR A 275 -3.00 -9.84 -26.14
C TYR A 275 -3.56 -8.46 -25.79
N PHE A 276 -4.05 -7.76 -26.80
CA PHE A 276 -4.82 -6.54 -26.63
C PHE A 276 -6.13 -6.65 -27.41
N ASP A 277 -7.13 -5.91 -26.96
CA ASP A 277 -8.40 -5.79 -27.66
C ASP A 277 -8.99 -4.39 -27.45
N ILE A 278 -10.07 -4.11 -28.16
CA ILE A 278 -10.78 -2.85 -28.08
C ILE A 278 -11.42 -2.66 -26.71
N LYS A 279 -11.22 -1.46 -26.15
CA LYS A 279 -11.65 -1.11 -24.79
C LYS A 279 -13.16 -1.24 -24.49
N PRO A 280 -14.09 -1.13 -25.47
CA PRO A 280 -15.50 -1.36 -25.22
C PRO A 280 -15.91 -2.82 -25.01
N ASN A 281 -15.01 -3.78 -25.26
CA ASN A 281 -15.31 -5.18 -24.93
C ASN A 281 -15.36 -5.38 -23.41
N THR A 282 -16.20 -6.32 -22.98
CA THR A 282 -16.37 -6.67 -21.57
C THR A 282 -15.59 -7.93 -21.23
N PHE A 283 -14.60 -7.81 -20.36
CA PHE A 283 -13.78 -8.94 -19.89
C PHE A 283 -13.80 -9.03 -18.36
N ALA A 284 -13.37 -10.17 -17.82
CA ALA A 284 -13.26 -10.34 -16.38
C ALA A 284 -12.20 -9.39 -15.82
N VAL A 285 -12.29 -9.12 -14.52
CA VAL A 285 -11.27 -8.39 -13.78
C VAL A 285 -11.03 -9.08 -12.45
N ARG A 286 -9.79 -9.00 -11.96
CA ARG A 286 -9.44 -9.45 -10.62
C ARG A 286 -8.73 -8.32 -9.87
N PRO A 287 -9.34 -7.76 -8.80
CA PRO A 287 -8.69 -6.78 -7.96
C PRO A 287 -7.37 -7.30 -7.37
N VAL A 288 -6.35 -6.44 -7.35
CA VAL A 288 -5.13 -6.65 -6.58
C VAL A 288 -4.88 -5.48 -5.63
N ARG A 289 -4.09 -5.71 -4.59
CA ARG A 289 -3.69 -4.70 -3.60
C ARG A 289 -2.22 -4.89 -3.26
N ALA A 290 -1.51 -3.78 -3.01
CA ALA A 290 -0.13 -3.78 -2.53
C ALA A 290 -0.05 -3.19 -1.12
N PHE A 291 0.80 -3.72 -0.25
CA PHE A 291 0.98 -3.26 1.13
C PHE A 291 2.37 -3.57 1.70
#